data_AF-A0AAB0A8Y2-F1
#
_entry.id   AF-A0AAB0A8Y2-F1
#
_cell.length_a   1.000
_cell.length_b   1.000
_cell.length_c   1.000
_cell.angle_alpha   90.00
_cell.angle_beta   90.00
_cell.angle_gamma   90.00
#
_symmetry.space_group_name_H-M   'P 1'
#
loop_
_entity.id
_entity.type
_entity.pdbx_description
1 polymer ?
#
loop_
_entity_poly.entity_id
_entity_poly.type
_entity_poly.pdbx_seq_one_letter_code
_entity_poly.pdbx_strand_id
1 'polypeptide(L)'
;MNLQHHGSLFTLFLHSPMTALCYICNVGDVPIHHWERCQNYVDRFVTEASRLVTRCRMDEIEQGIGYIDSSYVQFFGDDFLRTLILRFVFCDVTLRLHRGFRGRHQRPRCEPPLPSAELLEHPSLAHIILQLASALDVRGHFVEGPEGD
;
A
#
# COMPACT_ATOMS: atom_id res chain seq x y z
N MET A 1 36.01 1.38 2.79
CA MET A 1 34.74 1.74 2.14
C MET A 1 33.66 0.86 2.74
N ASN A 2 32.80 1.42 3.59
CA ASN A 2 31.73 0.65 4.23
C ASN A 2 30.52 0.65 3.30
N LEU A 3 30.44 -0.37 2.43
CA LEU A 3 29.32 -0.55 1.52
C LEU A 3 28.18 -1.24 2.29
N GLN A 4 27.56 -0.53 3.24
CA GLN A 4 26.30 -1.01 3.82
C GLN A 4 25.25 -0.96 2.70
N HIS A 5 24.98 -2.13 2.12
CA HIS A 5 23.85 -2.37 1.23
C HIS A 5 22.54 -2.21 2.02
N HIS A 6 22.14 -0.98 2.31
CA HIS A 6 20.79 -0.71 2.78
C HIS A 6 19.85 -0.96 1.61
N GLY A 7 18.99 -1.97 1.74
CA GLY A 7 17.92 -2.21 0.78
C GLY A 7 17.03 -0.97 0.64
N SER A 8 16.35 -0.83 -0.51
CA SER A 8 15.46 0.31 -0.71
C SER A 8 14.26 0.24 0.24
N LEU A 9 13.69 1.41 0.61
CA LEU A 9 12.44 1.49 1.37
C LEU A 9 11.32 0.68 0.71
N PHE A 10 11.26 0.70 -0.62
CA PHE A 10 10.31 -0.09 -1.39
C PHE A 10 10.50 -1.60 -1.16
N THR A 11 11.75 -2.10 -1.17
CA THR A 11 12.04 -3.51 -0.85
C THR A 11 11.60 -3.86 0.57
N LEU A 12 11.72 -2.95 1.53
CA LEU A 12 11.22 -3.17 2.89
C LEU A 12 9.70 -3.32 2.92
N PHE A 13 8.95 -2.49 2.18
CA PHE A 13 7.50 -2.66 2.02
C PHE A 13 7.13 -3.99 1.37
N LEU A 14 7.86 -4.40 0.32
CA LEU A 14 7.64 -5.68 -0.34
C LEU A 14 7.96 -6.88 0.56
N HIS A 15 8.85 -6.74 1.53
CA HIS A 15 9.19 -7.79 2.49
C HIS A 15 8.23 -7.82 3.70
N SER A 16 7.99 -6.67 4.32
CA SER A 16 7.15 -6.50 5.51
C SER A 16 6.52 -5.09 5.54
N PRO A 17 5.26 -4.94 5.09
CA PRO A 17 4.56 -3.66 5.07
C PRO A 17 4.47 -2.98 6.45
N MET A 18 4.23 -3.77 7.51
CA MET A 18 4.17 -3.26 8.88
C MET A 18 5.50 -2.69 9.34
N THR A 19 6.60 -3.43 9.10
CA THR A 19 7.95 -2.95 9.47
C THR A 19 8.29 -1.67 8.71
N ALA A 20 7.95 -1.59 7.42
CA ALA A 20 8.18 -0.40 6.61
C ALA A 20 7.40 0.81 7.12
N LEU A 21 6.13 0.62 7.49
CA LEU A 21 5.29 1.68 8.06
C LEU A 21 5.86 2.17 9.40
N CYS A 22 6.22 1.26 10.31
CA CYS A 22 6.88 1.61 11.56
C CYS A 22 8.18 2.39 11.32
N TYR A 23 8.99 1.94 10.38
CA TYR A 23 10.26 2.58 10.02
C TYR A 23 10.07 4.04 9.56
N ILE A 24 9.14 4.31 8.63
CA ILE A 24 8.90 5.69 8.15
C ILE A 24 8.24 6.60 9.18
N CYS A 25 7.59 6.02 10.19
CA CYS A 25 6.99 6.75 11.31
C CYS A 25 7.91 6.83 12.54
N ASN A 26 9.16 6.37 12.44
CA ASN A 26 10.13 6.32 13.54
C ASN A 26 9.63 5.53 14.78
N VAL A 27 8.90 4.45 14.55
CA VAL A 27 8.47 3.50 15.59
C VAL A 27 9.53 2.40 15.70
N GLY A 28 10.25 2.39 16.82
CA GLY A 28 11.33 1.42 17.09
C GLY A 28 10.79 0.07 17.56
N ASP A 29 10.26 0.02 18.78
CA ASP A 29 9.78 -1.21 19.41
C ASP A 29 8.25 -1.22 19.54
N VAL A 30 7.61 -2.27 19.03
CA VAL A 30 6.18 -2.52 19.19
C VAL A 30 6.02 -3.81 20.01
N PRO A 31 5.36 -3.78 21.18
CA PRO A 31 5.09 -4.98 21.95
C PRO A 31 4.35 -6.04 21.11
N ILE A 32 4.70 -7.32 21.25
CA ILE A 32 4.21 -8.40 20.36
C ILE A 32 2.68 -8.44 20.23
N HIS A 33 1.94 -8.31 21.33
CA HIS A 33 0.48 -8.30 21.28
C HIS A 33 -0.08 -7.07 20.54
N HIS A 34 0.61 -5.94 20.63
CA HIS A 34 0.22 -4.75 19.89
C HIS A 34 0.56 -4.89 18.40
N TRP A 35 1.70 -5.51 18.08
CA TRP A 35 2.10 -5.85 16.73
C TRP A 35 1.08 -6.78 16.06
N GLU A 36 0.70 -7.87 16.72
CA GLU A 36 -0.33 -8.82 16.23
C GLU A 36 -1.66 -8.11 15.97
N ARG A 37 -2.09 -7.24 16.89
CA ARG A 37 -3.29 -6.42 16.69
C ARG A 37 -3.17 -5.51 15.47
N CYS A 38 -2.03 -4.84 15.30
CA CYS A 38 -1.77 -3.97 14.16
C CYS A 38 -1.76 -4.78 12.85
N GLN A 39 -1.23 -6.01 12.86
CA GLN A 39 -1.18 -6.84 11.66
C GLN A 39 -2.56 -7.19 11.10
N ASN A 40 -3.59 -7.29 11.95
CA ASN A 40 -4.97 -7.44 11.47
C ASN A 40 -5.41 -6.29 10.54
N TYR A 41 -4.87 -5.08 10.69
CA TYR A 41 -5.15 -3.98 9.75
C TYR A 41 -4.45 -4.17 8.41
N VAL A 42 -3.25 -4.73 8.39
CA VAL A 42 -2.55 -5.11 7.15
C VAL A 42 -3.31 -6.22 6.44
N ASP A 43 -3.79 -7.23 7.16
CA ASP A 43 -4.59 -8.31 6.57
C ASP A 43 -5.93 -7.80 6.02
N ARG A 44 -6.59 -6.88 6.74
CA ARG A 44 -7.79 -6.16 6.26
C ARG A 44 -7.49 -5.35 5.01
N PHE A 45 -6.34 -4.65 4.96
CA PHE A 45 -5.91 -3.91 3.77
C PHE A 45 -5.73 -4.85 2.58
N VAL A 46 -4.99 -5.96 2.75
CA VAL A 46 -4.71 -6.95 1.71
C VAL A 46 -6.01 -7.54 1.17
N THR A 47 -6.95 -7.87 2.06
CA THR A 47 -8.28 -8.38 1.70
C THR A 47 -9.05 -7.36 0.87
N GLU A 48 -9.11 -6.11 1.32
CA GLU A 48 -9.84 -5.05 0.63
C GLU A 48 -9.20 -4.68 -0.72
N ALA A 49 -7.87 -4.56 -0.79
CA ALA A 49 -7.15 -4.29 -2.03
C ALA A 49 -7.35 -5.43 -3.05
N SER A 50 -7.33 -6.69 -2.61
CA SER A 50 -7.62 -7.86 -3.47
C SER A 50 -9.04 -7.79 -4.04
N ARG A 51 -10.01 -7.41 -3.20
CA ARG A 51 -11.40 -7.21 -3.61
C ARG A 51 -11.55 -6.09 -4.65
N LEU A 52 -10.85 -4.97 -4.47
CA LEU A 52 -10.86 -3.84 -5.41
C LEU A 52 -10.22 -4.20 -6.75
N VAL A 53 -9.08 -4.89 -6.75
CA VAL A 53 -8.45 -5.41 -7.98
C VAL A 53 -9.40 -6.32 -8.75
N THR A 54 -10.09 -7.22 -8.05
CA THR A 54 -11.06 -8.13 -8.68
C THR A 54 -12.27 -7.40 -9.25
N ARG A 55 -12.70 -6.29 -8.64
CA ARG A 55 -13.80 -5.45 -9.16
C ARG A 55 -13.40 -4.67 -10.41
N CYS A 56 -12.21 -4.10 -10.45
CA CYS A 56 -11.71 -3.39 -11.63
C CYS A 56 -11.77 -4.30 -12.88
N ARG A 57 -11.46 -5.60 -12.71
CA ARG A 57 -11.59 -6.60 -13.77
C ARG A 57 -13.04 -6.79 -14.27
N MET A 58 -14.05 -6.66 -13.40
CA MET A 58 -15.47 -6.84 -13.78
C MET A 58 -16.00 -5.60 -14.50
N ASP A 59 -15.59 -4.41 -14.07
CA ASP A 59 -16.03 -3.13 -14.65
C ASP A 59 -15.50 -2.92 -16.09
N GLU A 60 -14.41 -3.59 -16.47
CA GLU A 60 -13.95 -3.72 -17.87
C GLU A 60 -14.98 -4.33 -18.81
N ILE A 61 -15.76 -5.29 -18.30
CA ILE A 61 -16.75 -6.02 -19.11
C ILE A 61 -17.99 -5.15 -19.34
N GLU A 62 -18.31 -4.26 -18.39
CA GLU A 62 -19.59 -3.56 -18.39
C GLU A 62 -19.53 -2.09 -18.82
N GLN A 63 -18.47 -1.32 -18.50
CA GLN A 63 -18.56 0.16 -18.59
C GLN A 63 -17.32 0.91 -19.11
N GLY A 64 -16.14 0.28 -19.23
CA GLY A 64 -14.95 0.94 -19.81
C GLY A 64 -14.37 2.08 -18.97
N ILE A 65 -14.70 2.16 -17.68
CA ILE A 65 -14.21 3.17 -16.74
C ILE A 65 -13.24 2.46 -15.77
N GLY A 66 -11.95 2.81 -15.80
CA GLY A 66 -10.90 2.16 -15.00
C GLY A 66 -10.50 0.77 -15.51
N TYR A 67 -9.35 0.67 -16.18
CA TYR A 67 -8.86 -0.58 -16.78
C TYR A 67 -7.70 -1.16 -15.96
N ILE A 68 -7.78 -2.44 -15.58
CA ILE A 68 -6.67 -3.19 -15.01
C ILE A 68 -6.11 -4.15 -16.06
N ASP A 69 -4.85 -3.93 -16.45
CA ASP A 69 -4.28 -4.74 -17.52
C ASP A 69 -4.42 -6.25 -17.29
N SER A 70 -4.79 -6.98 -18.35
CA SER A 70 -5.02 -8.43 -18.30
C SER A 70 -3.83 -9.22 -17.71
N SER A 71 -2.61 -8.68 -17.82
CA SER A 71 -1.42 -9.22 -17.16
C SER A 71 -1.57 -9.28 -15.64
N TYR A 72 -2.15 -8.25 -15.00
CA TYR A 72 -2.43 -8.24 -13.57
C TYR A 72 -3.45 -9.31 -13.16
N VAL A 73 -4.42 -9.61 -14.02
CA VAL A 73 -5.37 -10.72 -13.79
C VAL A 73 -4.63 -12.05 -13.73
N GLN A 74 -3.69 -12.28 -14.66
CA GLN A 74 -2.87 -13.50 -14.67
C GLN A 74 -1.93 -13.54 -13.46
N PHE A 75 -1.27 -12.43 -13.12
CA PHE A 75 -0.39 -12.34 -11.96
C PHE A 75 -1.12 -12.57 -10.65
N PHE A 76 -2.39 -12.18 -10.55
CA PHE A 76 -3.21 -12.47 -9.37
C PHE A 76 -3.53 -13.95 -9.18
N GLY A 77 -3.42 -14.75 -10.24
CA GLY A 77 -3.52 -16.21 -10.17
C GLY A 77 -2.31 -16.88 -9.51
N ASP A 78 -1.17 -16.19 -9.40
CA ASP A 78 0.03 -16.66 -8.71
C ASP A 78 0.13 -16.05 -7.30
N ASP A 79 0.34 -16.90 -6.29
CA ASP A 79 0.33 -16.47 -4.89
C ASP A 79 1.44 -15.47 -4.55
N PHE A 80 2.63 -15.66 -5.12
CA PHE A 80 3.78 -14.81 -4.85
C PHE A 80 3.61 -13.46 -5.53
N LEU A 81 3.24 -13.44 -6.82
CA LEU A 81 3.02 -12.21 -7.57
C LEU A 81 1.84 -11.42 -7.00
N ARG A 82 0.73 -12.09 -6.67
CA ARG A 82 -0.41 -11.47 -5.97
C ARG A 82 0.03 -10.81 -4.66
N THR A 83 0.84 -11.50 -3.87
CA THR A 83 1.38 -10.95 -2.62
C THR A 83 2.22 -9.70 -2.89
N LEU A 84 3.12 -9.74 -3.88
CA LEU A 84 3.95 -8.59 -4.25
C LEU A 84 3.11 -7.39 -4.73
N ILE A 85 2.07 -7.62 -5.54
CA ILE A 85 1.19 -6.56 -6.02
C ILE A 85 0.42 -5.92 -4.86
N LEU A 86 -0.14 -6.73 -3.96
CA LEU A 86 -0.87 -6.20 -2.79
C LEU A 86 0.04 -5.40 -1.85
N ARG A 87 1.30 -5.82 -1.69
CA ARG A 87 2.31 -5.07 -0.93
C ARG A 87 2.78 -3.80 -1.65
N PHE A 88 2.84 -3.82 -2.99
CA PHE A 88 3.04 -2.61 -3.79
C PHE A 88 1.92 -1.60 -3.56
N VAL A 89 0.66 -2.05 -3.61
CA VAL A 89 -0.52 -1.20 -3.37
C VAL A 89 -0.46 -0.61 -1.96
N PHE A 90 -0.13 -1.43 -0.94
CA PHE A 90 0.08 -0.93 0.43
C PHE A 90 1.15 0.15 0.49
N CYS A 91 2.28 -0.06 -0.19
CA CYS A 91 3.38 0.90 -0.26
C CYS A 91 2.92 2.23 -0.88
N ASP A 92 2.31 2.21 -2.06
CA ASP A 92 1.88 3.43 -2.75
C ASP A 92 0.86 4.22 -1.91
N VAL A 93 -0.17 3.54 -1.38
CA VAL A 93 -1.20 4.17 -0.53
C VAL A 93 -0.59 4.78 0.73
N THR A 94 0.29 4.05 1.41
CA THR A 94 0.94 4.52 2.64
C THR A 94 1.79 5.76 2.38
N LEU A 95 2.64 5.72 1.35
CA LEU A 95 3.51 6.84 1.02
C LEU A 95 2.72 8.05 0.54
N ARG A 96 1.67 7.85 -0.26
CA ARG A 96 0.79 8.94 -0.71
C ARG A 96 0.13 9.70 0.45
N LEU A 97 -0.24 9.00 1.53
CA LEU A 97 -0.90 9.59 2.69
C LEU A 97 0.09 10.18 3.71
N HIS A 98 1.36 9.78 3.66
CA HIS A 98 2.36 10.19 4.64
C HIS A 98 2.97 11.55 4.26
N ARG A 99 2.90 12.54 5.16
CA ARG A 99 3.30 13.94 4.91
C ARG A 99 4.77 14.13 4.48
N GLY A 100 5.63 13.16 4.80
CA GLY A 100 7.04 13.14 4.41
C GLY A 100 7.31 12.75 2.95
N PHE A 101 6.31 12.28 2.21
CA PHE A 101 6.47 11.75 0.85
C PHE A 101 5.54 12.47 -0.16
N ARG A 102 5.81 13.75 -0.39
CA ARG A 102 4.97 14.63 -1.22
C ARG A 102 5.15 14.42 -2.73
N GLY A 103 6.31 13.94 -3.18
CA GLY A 103 6.60 13.81 -4.61
C GLY A 103 6.16 12.47 -5.21
N ARG A 104 5.59 12.46 -6.44
CA ARG A 104 5.34 11.20 -7.18
C ARG A 104 6.61 10.37 -7.40
N HIS A 105 7.78 11.00 -7.47
CA HIS A 105 9.07 10.33 -7.58
C HIS A 105 9.49 9.57 -6.32
N GLN A 106 8.85 9.81 -5.17
CA GLN A 106 9.09 9.12 -3.91
C GLN A 106 8.15 7.91 -3.72
N ARG A 107 7.21 7.71 -4.65
CA ARG A 107 6.27 6.59 -4.68
C ARG A 107 6.76 5.53 -5.69
N PRO A 108 6.43 4.24 -5.47
CA PRO A 108 6.80 3.21 -6.41
C PRO A 108 6.06 3.40 -7.76
N ARG A 109 6.65 2.87 -8.82
CA ARG A 109 6.08 2.86 -10.17
C ARG A 109 6.01 1.42 -10.68
N CYS A 110 5.00 1.13 -11.47
CA CYS A 110 4.84 -0.14 -12.16
C CYS A 110 4.39 0.10 -13.60
N GLU A 111 4.70 -0.86 -14.47
CA GLU A 111 4.23 -0.90 -15.85
C GLU A 111 3.69 -2.32 -16.12
N PRO A 112 2.44 -2.48 -16.61
CA PRO A 112 1.44 -1.43 -16.87
C PRO A 112 1.02 -0.66 -15.59
N PRO A 113 0.48 0.56 -15.68
CA PRO A 113 0.04 1.28 -14.48
C PRO A 113 -1.21 0.64 -13.87
N LEU A 114 -1.28 0.61 -12.54
CA LEU A 114 -2.49 0.23 -11.80
C LEU A 114 -3.54 1.37 -11.82
N PRO A 115 -4.86 1.06 -11.79
CA PRO A 115 -5.92 2.07 -11.71
C PRO A 115 -5.75 3.01 -10.52
N SER A 116 -5.76 4.31 -10.76
CA SER A 116 -5.55 5.29 -9.69
C SER A 116 -6.82 5.48 -8.87
N ALA A 117 -7.93 5.91 -9.48
CA ALA A 117 -9.15 6.25 -8.74
C ALA A 117 -9.83 5.02 -8.12
N GLU A 118 -9.89 3.92 -8.86
CA GLU A 118 -10.61 2.70 -8.49
C GLU A 118 -9.85 1.83 -7.46
N LEU A 119 -8.52 1.99 -7.40
CA LEU A 119 -7.65 1.20 -6.53
C LEU A 119 -6.73 2.07 -5.66
N LEU A 120 -5.72 2.72 -6.22
CA LEU A 120 -4.66 3.37 -5.42
C LEU A 120 -5.15 4.57 -4.58
N GLU A 121 -6.23 5.22 -4.99
CA GLU A 121 -6.85 6.38 -4.33
C GLU A 121 -8.15 6.01 -3.63
N HIS A 122 -8.52 4.72 -3.64
CA HIS A 122 -9.80 4.28 -3.10
C HIS A 122 -9.91 4.60 -1.59
N PRO A 123 -10.99 5.27 -1.14
CA PRO A 123 -11.11 5.76 0.25
C PRO A 123 -11.01 4.66 1.31
N SER A 124 -11.46 3.44 1.03
CA SER A 124 -11.40 2.33 1.98
C SER A 124 -9.95 1.94 2.32
N LEU A 125 -9.03 1.96 1.35
CA LEU A 125 -7.62 1.68 1.58
C LEU A 125 -6.99 2.76 2.44
N ALA A 126 -7.29 4.03 2.14
CA ALA A 126 -6.81 5.15 2.95
C ALA A 126 -7.31 5.05 4.39
N HIS A 127 -8.59 4.76 4.58
CA HIS A 127 -9.19 4.59 5.90
C HIS A 127 -8.48 3.51 6.73
N ILE A 128 -8.16 2.35 6.12
CA ILE A 128 -7.47 1.26 6.82
C ILE A 128 -6.05 1.69 7.25
N ILE A 129 -5.30 2.39 6.39
CA ILE A 129 -3.97 2.93 6.74
C ILE A 129 -4.07 3.92 7.91
N LEU A 130 -5.08 4.79 7.91
CA LEU A 130 -5.27 5.78 8.98
C LEU A 130 -5.70 5.14 10.30
N GLN A 131 -6.47 4.05 10.25
CA GLN A 131 -6.79 3.25 11.44
C GLN A 131 -5.54 2.57 11.99
N LEU A 132 -4.69 2.00 11.13
CA LEU A 132 -3.42 1.41 11.53
C LEU A 132 -2.48 2.47 12.14
N ALA A 133 -2.34 3.62 11.50
CA ALA A 133 -1.54 4.73 12.02
C ALA A 133 -2.05 5.22 13.39
N SER A 134 -3.38 5.26 13.59
CA SER A 134 -3.97 5.58 14.89
C SER A 134 -3.69 4.50 15.94
N ALA A 135 -3.76 3.22 15.56
CA ALA A 135 -3.43 2.12 16.46
C ALA A 135 -1.97 2.19 16.93
N LEU A 136 -1.05 2.57 16.04
CA LEU A 136 0.37 2.75 16.33
C LEU A 136 0.73 4.10 16.99
N ASP A 137 -0.25 4.96 17.28
CA ASP A 137 -0.05 6.32 17.81
C ASP A 137 0.82 7.24 16.93
N VAL A 138 0.76 7.03 15.60
CA VAL A 138 1.51 7.79 14.58
C VAL A 138 0.59 8.46 13.57
N ARG A 139 -0.70 8.63 13.89
CA ARG A 139 -1.69 9.31 13.03
C ARG A 139 -1.24 10.72 12.61
N GLY A 140 -0.44 11.36 13.46
CA GLY A 140 0.23 12.63 13.22
C GLY A 140 1.33 12.61 12.16
N HIS A 141 1.56 11.51 11.44
CA HIS A 141 2.41 11.46 10.24
C HIS A 141 1.59 11.53 8.93
N PHE A 142 0.28 11.32 9.00
CA PHE A 142 -0.57 11.14 7.83
C PHE A 142 -1.54 12.30 7.62
N VAL A 143 -1.92 12.55 6.37
CA VAL A 143 -2.92 13.55 5.95
C VAL A 143 -4.08 12.89 5.23
N GLU A 144 -5.31 13.38 5.45
CA GLU A 144 -6.51 12.94 4.72
C GLU A 144 -6.69 13.84 3.50
N GLY A 145 -6.56 13.28 2.30
CA GLY A 145 -6.90 13.98 1.05
C GLY A 145 -5.72 14.67 0.35
N PRO A 146 -5.94 15.15 -0.89
CA PRO A 146 -4.88 15.62 -1.75
C PRO A 146 -4.39 16.99 -1.25
N GLU A 147 -3.13 17.08 -0.82
CA GLU A 147 -2.41 18.34 -0.95
C GLU A 147 -2.25 18.55 -2.47
N GLY A 148 -3.01 19.52 -2.99
CA GLY A 148 -3.08 19.81 -4.42
C GLY A 148 -1.73 20.18 -5.01
N ASP A 149 -1.56 19.81 -6.28
CA ASP A 149 -0.82 20.60 -7.26
C ASP A 149 -1.84 21.25 -8.20
#